data_AF-J5RG97-F1
#
_entry.id   AF-J5RG97-F1
#
_cell.length_a   1.000
_cell.length_b   1.000
_cell.length_c   1.000
_cell.angle_alpha   90.00
_cell.angle_beta   90.00
_cell.angle_gamma   90.00
#
_symmetry.space_group_name_H-M   'P 1'
#
loop_
_entity.id
_entity.type
_entity.pdbx_description
1 polymer ?
#
loop_
_entity_poly.entity_id
_entity_poly.type
_entity_poly.pdbx_seq_one_letter_code
_entity_poly.pdbx_strand_id
1 'polypeptide(L)' 'MAPPTTIRSRDQALAPLAALDSHTRCQLKELVQWECQFREADYVCFPFKRLFERCIAPDKSATDYEVTDTYTNS' A
#
# COMPACT_ATOMS: atom_id res chain seq x y z
N MET A 1 -13.41 13.78 -9.67
CA MET A 1 -13.10 13.69 -8.23
C MET A 1 -12.94 12.23 -7.89
N ALA A 2 -11.81 11.80 -7.34
CA ALA A 2 -11.65 10.42 -6.87
C ALA A 2 -12.48 10.24 -5.59
N PRO A 3 -13.13 9.08 -5.40
CA PRO A 3 -13.88 8.81 -4.18
C PRO A 3 -12.96 8.84 -2.95
N PRO A 4 -13.45 9.30 -1.79
CA PRO A 4 -12.65 9.33 -0.57
C PRO A 4 -12.19 7.92 -0.20
N THR A 5 -10.87 7.73 -0.13
CA THR A 5 -10.26 6.47 0.30
C THR A 5 -10.54 6.27 1.78
N THR A 6 -11.17 5.17 2.14
CA THR A 6 -11.52 4.86 3.53
C THR A 6 -10.24 4.48 4.30
N ILE A 7 -9.86 5.28 5.30
CA ILE A 7 -8.71 4.97 6.16
C ILE A 7 -9.14 3.93 7.19
N ARG A 8 -8.53 2.74 7.16
CA ARG A 8 -8.75 1.66 8.14
C ARG A 8 -7.64 1.66 9.18
N SER A 9 -7.98 1.36 10.43
CA SER A 9 -6.97 1.09 11.46
C SER A 9 -6.23 -0.22 11.16
N ARG A 10 -5.02 -0.39 11.71
CA ARG A 10 -4.19 -1.59 11.50
C ARG A 10 -4.96 -2.89 11.74
N ASP A 11 -5.70 -2.97 12.84
CA ASP A 11 -6.50 -4.17 13.16
C ASP A 11 -7.65 -4.39 12.17
N GLN A 12 -8.27 -3.33 11.66
CA GLN A 12 -9.32 -3.41 10.63
C GLN A 12 -8.76 -3.76 9.24
N ALA A 13 -7.49 -3.46 8.98
CA ALA A 13 -6.79 -3.88 7.76
C ALA A 13 -6.38 -5.35 7.85
N LEU A 14 -6.06 -5.86 9.05
CA LEU A 14 -5.62 -7.23 9.30
C LEU A 14 -6.76 -8.24 9.45
N ALA A 15 -7.95 -7.83 9.91
CA ALA A 15 -9.08 -8.75 10.08
C ALA A 15 -9.52 -9.47 8.78
N PRO A 16 -9.54 -8.84 7.60
CA PRO A 16 -9.78 -9.53 6.33
C PRO A 16 -8.61 -10.45 5.93
N LEU A 17 -7.36 -10.04 6.22
CA LEU A 17 -6.15 -10.78 5.85
C LEU A 17 -6.05 -12.13 6.56
N ALA A 18 -6.47 -12.22 7.83
CA ALA A 18 -6.51 -13.47 8.58
C ALA A 18 -7.47 -14.52 7.98
N ALA A 19 -8.42 -14.11 7.12
CA ALA A 19 -9.32 -15.00 6.40
C ALA A 19 -8.83 -15.36 4.99
N LEU A 20 -7.73 -14.77 4.50
CA LEU A 20 -7.23 -14.91 3.13
C LEU A 20 -6.18 -16.04 2.95
N ASP A 21 -5.60 -16.57 4.02
CA ASP A 21 -4.33 -17.32 3.97
C ASP A 21 -4.32 -18.66 3.22
N SER A 22 -5.47 -19.32 2.98
CA SER A 22 -5.45 -20.67 2.36
C SER A 22 -5.71 -20.70 0.86
N HIS A 23 -6.29 -19.65 0.28
CA HIS A 23 -6.75 -19.66 -1.13
C HIS A 23 -6.34 -18.44 -1.97
N THR A 24 -5.67 -17.45 -1.37
CA THR A 24 -5.46 -16.16 -2.05
C THR A 24 -4.04 -16.05 -2.58
N ARG A 25 -3.89 -15.94 -3.91
CA ARG A 25 -2.59 -15.74 -4.56
C ARG A 25 -2.17 -14.29 -4.39
N CYS A 26 -1.58 -13.96 -3.24
CA CYS A 26 -1.01 -12.64 -3.00
C CYS A 26 0.35 -12.50 -3.71
N GLN A 27 0.57 -11.40 -4.40
CA GLN A 27 1.86 -11.04 -5.01
C GLN A 27 2.39 -9.77 -4.38
N LEU A 28 3.63 -9.79 -3.93
CA LEU A 28 4.34 -8.59 -3.51
C LEU A 28 4.60 -7.70 -4.73
N LYS A 29 4.32 -6.41 -4.58
CA LYS A 29 4.53 -5.36 -5.57
C LYS A 29 5.20 -4.16 -4.91
N GLU A 30 6.02 -3.47 -5.67
CA GLU A 30 6.63 -2.21 -5.25
C GLU A 30 6.15 -1.06 -6.16
N LEU A 31 6.00 0.12 -5.58
CA LEU A 31 5.73 1.37 -6.28
C LEU A 31 6.69 2.42 -5.75
N VAL A 32 7.48 3.01 -6.65
CA VAL A 32 8.30 4.17 -6.35
C VAL A 32 7.42 5.41 -6.51
N GLN A 33 7.30 6.19 -5.45
CA GLN A 33 6.63 7.48 -5.46
C GLN A 33 7.64 8.58 -5.11
N TRP A 34 7.28 9.82 -5.39
CA TRP A 34 8.12 10.98 -5.09
C TRP A 34 7.37 11.90 -4.14
N GLU A 35 7.95 12.15 -2.98
CA GLU A 35 7.45 13.16 -2.04
C GLU A 35 8.18 14.47 -2.32
N CYS A 36 7.45 15.45 -2.84
CA CYS A 36 8.00 16.76 -3.17
C CYS A 36 7.62 17.77 -2.08
N GLN A 37 8.62 18.47 -1.56
CA GLN A 37 8.45 19.56 -0.62
C GLN A 37 8.93 20.86 -1.26
N PHE A 38 8.13 21.91 -1.16
CA PHE A 38 8.57 23.25 -1.54
C PHE A 38 9.49 23.81 -0.45
N ARG A 39 10.74 24.10 -0.79
CA ARG A 39 11.73 24.70 0.10
C ARG A 39 12.20 26.01 -0.48
N GLU A 40 11.80 27.10 0.19
CA GLU A 40 12.17 28.49 -0.07
C GLU A 40 11.81 29.00 -1.48
N ALA A 41 12.47 28.49 -2.53
CA ALA A 41 12.27 28.85 -3.92
C ALA A 41 12.12 27.64 -4.87
N ASP A 42 12.42 26.42 -4.42
CA ASP A 42 12.49 25.22 -5.27
C ASP A 42 11.63 24.07 -4.73
N TYR A 43 11.24 23.16 -5.63
CA TYR A 43 10.66 21.87 -5.25
C TYR A 43 11.76 20.83 -5.12
N VAL A 44 11.94 20.29 -3.92
CA VAL A 44 12.87 19.19 -3.66
C VAL A 44 12.04 17.91 -3.51
N CYS A 45 12.26 16.94 -4.40
CA CYS A 45 11.55 15.67 -4.40
C CYS A 45 12.47 14.54 -3.94
N PHE A 46 12.02 13.76 -2.97
CA PHE A 46 12.71 12.56 -2.52
C PHE A 46 11.92 11.32 -2.95
N PRO A 47 12.56 10.34 -3.60
CA PRO A 47 11.89 9.10 -3.94
C PRO A 47 11.73 8.27 -2.68
N PHE A 48 10.59 7.59 -2.55
CA PHE A 48 10.36 6.61 -1.51
C PHE A 48 9.61 5.41 -2.08
N LYS A 49 9.85 4.24 -1.52
CA LYS A 49 9.20 3.00 -1.95
C LYS A 49 8.00 2.70 -1.08
N ARG A 50 6.89 2.32 -1.71
CA ARG A 50 5.77 1.66 -1.06
C ARG A 50 5.70 0.21 -1.51
N LEU A 51 5.55 -0.68 -0.54
CA LEU A 51 5.32 -2.10 -0.78
C LEU A 51 3.86 -2.41 -0.55
N PHE A 52 3.27 -3.20 -1.44
CA PHE A 52 1.90 -3.66 -1.31
C PHE A 52 1.79 -5.12 -1.73
N GLU A 53 0.93 -5.84 -1.03
CA GLU A 53 0.53 -7.17 -1.42
C GLU A 53 -0.77 -7.07 -2.19
N ARG A 54 -0.69 -7.44 -3.48
CA ARG A 54 -1.87 -7.56 -4.32
C ARG A 54 -2.42 -8.97 -4.20
N CYS A 55 -3.53 -9.10 -3.48
CA CYS A 55 -4.22 -10.37 -3.30
C CYS A 55 -5.41 -10.45 -4.26
N ILE A 56 -5.48 -11.54 -5.03
CA ILE A 56 -6.62 -11.84 -5.89
C ILE A 56 -7.51 -12.84 -5.17
N ALA A 57 -8.68 -12.38 -4.73
CA ALA A 57 -9.68 -13.22 -4.10
C ALA A 57 -10.29 -14.22 -5.11
N PRO A 58 -10.94 -15.30 -4.64
CA PRO A 58 -11.53 -16.32 -5.52
C PRO A 58 -12.57 -15.77 -6.52
N ASP A 59 -13.24 -14.67 -6.17
CA ASP A 59 -14.19 -13.94 -7.02
C ASP A 59 -13.52 -13.01 -8.07
N LYS A 60 -12.18 -13.08 -8.18
CA LYS A 60 -11.32 -12.24 -9.03
C LYS A 60 -11.27 -10.77 -8.62
N SER A 61 -11.80 -10.39 -7.45
CA SER A 61 -11.56 -9.06 -6.90
C SER A 61 -10.08 -8.95 -6.49
N ALA A 62 -9.43 -7.87 -6.93
CA ALA A 62 -8.06 -7.57 -6.54
C ALA A 62 -8.09 -6.55 -5.41
N THR A 63 -7.48 -6.89 -4.28
CA THR A 63 -7.29 -5.98 -3.15
C THR A 63 -5.79 -5.75 -2.98
N ASP A 64 -5.40 -4.48 -2.93
CA ASP A 64 -4.03 -4.06 -2.68
C ASP A 64 -3.91 -3.67 -1.20
N TYR A 65 -3.07 -4.39 -0.46
CA TYR A 65 -2.79 -4.11 0.95
C TYR A 65 -1.42 -3.45 1.07
N GLU A 66 -1.37 -2.22 1.57
CA GLU A 66 -0.09 -1.56 1.85
C GLU A 66 0.61 -2.26 3.01
N VAL A 67 1.81 -2.78 2.76
CA VAL A 67 2.68 -3.47 3.73
C VAL A 67 3.97 -2.69 4.00
N THR A 68 4.05 -1.44 3.53
CA THR A 68 5.18 -0.55 3.79
C THR A 68 5.34 -0.34 5.30
N ASP A 69 6.50 -0.71 5.83
CA ASP A 69 6.96 -0.48 7.20
C ASP A 69 8.13 0.53 7.20
N THR A 70 8.28 1.30 8.27
CA THR A 70 9.52 2.00 8.64
C THR A 70 10.82 1.21 8.38
N TYR A 71 10.82 -0.12 8.56
CA TYR A 71 12.01 -0.95 8.30
C TYR A 71 12.22 -1.32 6.82
N THR A 72 11.20 -1.18 5.96
CA THR A 72 11.28 -1.51 4.54
C THR A 72 11.86 -0.40 3.64
N ASN A 73 12.11 0.79 4.20
CA ASN A 73 12.80 1.92 3.53
C ASN A 73 14.24 2.09 4.04
N SER A 74 14.94 0.97 4.30
CA SER A 74 16.36 0.96 4.71
C SER A 74 17.34 1.12 3.55
#